data_AF-A0A932V5T9-F1
#
_entry.id   AF-A0A932V5T9-F1
#
_cell.length_a   1.000
_cell.length_b   1.000
_cell.length_c   1.000
_cell.angle_alpha   90.00
_cell.angle_beta   90.00
_cell.angle_gamma   90.00
#
_symmetry.space_group_name_H-M   'P 1'
#
loop_
_entity.id
_entity.type
_entity.pdbx_description
1 polymer ?
#
loop_
_entity_poly.entity_id
_entity_poly.type
_entity_poly.pdbx_seq_one_letter_code
_entity_poly.pdbx_strand_id
1 'polypeptide(L)'
;MQAKNLPSGKFRNRGSILIACLIILAILTVYGGVLVSVVYERSLNISLEVDRLQALYLAEAALSKSLHELKTLRDSNGDGLGTIPKTQLGNGIYFAIHDPGMFAIVGVGESNAVQRRVQIKYEGL
;
A
#
# COMPACT_ATOMS: atom_id res chain seq x y z
N MET A 1 0.61 -42.36 -69.05
CA MET A 1 1.14 -40.99 -69.15
C MET A 1 0.58 -40.14 -68.02
N GLN A 2 1.51 -39.52 -67.28
CA GLN A 2 1.39 -38.35 -66.40
C GLN A 2 0.41 -38.39 -65.21
N ALA A 3 0.97 -38.71 -64.03
CA ALA A 3 0.44 -38.26 -62.74
C ALA A 3 0.55 -36.73 -62.67
N LYS A 4 -0.59 -36.06 -62.59
CA LYS A 4 -0.73 -34.60 -62.51
C LYS A 4 -0.30 -34.15 -61.11
N ASN A 5 0.92 -33.63 -60.99
CA ASN A 5 1.44 -33.06 -59.75
C ASN A 5 0.51 -31.94 -59.23
N LEU A 6 -0.12 -32.16 -58.08
CA LEU A 6 -0.85 -31.10 -57.37
C LEU A 6 0.12 -30.00 -56.92
N PRO A 7 -0.27 -28.71 -57.00
CA PRO A 7 0.59 -27.60 -56.60
C PRO A 7 0.75 -27.55 -55.07
N SER A 8 1.73 -28.29 -54.55
CA SER A 8 2.10 -28.38 -53.13
C SER A 8 2.53 -27.04 -52.51
N GLY A 9 2.86 -26.03 -53.33
CA GLY A 9 3.34 -24.72 -52.88
C GLY A 9 2.26 -23.81 -52.26
N LYS A 10 1.00 -23.86 -52.72
CA LYS A 10 -0.06 -22.95 -52.23
C LYS A 10 -0.55 -23.32 -50.82
N PHE A 11 -0.64 -24.61 -50.51
CA PHE A 11 -1.05 -25.09 -49.18
C PHE A 11 0.05 -24.89 -48.13
N ARG A 12 1.32 -25.09 -48.51
CA ARG A 12 2.48 -24.83 -47.63
C ARG A 12 2.57 -23.37 -47.19
N ASN A 13 2.33 -22.43 -48.10
CA ASN A 13 2.36 -21.00 -47.79
C ASN A 13 1.16 -20.56 -46.94
N ARG A 14 -0.03 -21.14 -47.14
CA ARG A 14 -1.21 -20.84 -46.31
C ARG A 14 -1.08 -21.40 -44.90
N GLY A 15 -0.53 -22.60 -44.76
CA GLY A 15 -0.23 -23.21 -43.45
C GLY A 15 0.83 -22.43 -42.68
N SER A 16 1.90 -21.98 -43.35
CA SER A 16 2.94 -21.17 -42.69
C SER A 16 2.42 -19.81 -42.22
N ILE A 17 1.52 -19.18 -42.99
CA ILE A 17 0.90 -17.90 -42.61
C ILE A 17 -0.01 -18.08 -41.39
N LEU A 18 -0.80 -19.16 -41.32
CA LEU A 18 -1.64 -19.46 -40.16
C LEU A 18 -0.81 -19.70 -38.90
N ILE A 19 0.30 -20.44 -39.01
CA ILE A 19 1.22 -20.68 -37.90
C ILE A 19 1.86 -19.37 -37.44
N ALA A 20 2.32 -18.53 -38.35
CA ALA A 20 2.88 -17.22 -38.02
C ALA A 20 1.85 -16.33 -37.29
N CYS A 21 0.60 -16.32 -37.76
CA CYS A 21 -0.49 -15.58 -37.12
C CYS A 21 -0.76 -16.09 -35.70
N LEU A 22 -0.78 -17.40 -35.50
CA LEU A 22 -0.92 -18.01 -34.17
C LEU A 22 0.22 -17.63 -33.23
N ILE A 23 1.47 -17.63 -33.73
CA ILE A 23 2.63 -17.20 -32.94
C ILE A 23 2.51 -15.74 -32.54
N ILE A 24 2.13 -14.86 -33.47
CA ILE A 24 1.93 -13.43 -33.20
C ILE A 24 0.82 -13.22 -32.15
N LEU A 25 -0.30 -13.94 -32.27
CA LEU A 25 -1.40 -13.88 -31.30
C LEU A 25 -0.97 -14.42 -29.92
N ALA A 26 -0.19 -15.50 -29.88
CA ALA A 26 0.36 -16.04 -28.63
C ALA A 26 1.28 -15.02 -27.95
N ILE A 27 2.16 -14.37 -28.71
CA ILE A 27 3.04 -13.32 -28.17
C ILE A 27 2.21 -12.13 -27.67
N LEU A 28 1.24 -11.66 -28.45
CA LEU A 28 0.38 -10.53 -28.05
C LEU A 28 -0.42 -10.82 -26.78
N THR A 29 -0.94 -12.04 -26.62
CA THR A 29 -1.69 -12.43 -25.42
C THR A 29 -0.80 -12.51 -24.19
N VAL A 30 0.44 -13.02 -24.31
CA VAL A 30 1.41 -13.02 -23.21
C VAL A 30 1.77 -11.59 -22.80
N TYR A 31 2.11 -10.71 -23.75
CA TYR A 31 2.42 -9.32 -23.44
C TYR A 31 1.23 -8.56 -22.83
N GLY A 32 0.02 -8.78 -23.37
CA GLY A 32 -1.21 -8.20 -22.83
C GLY A 32 -1.47 -8.65 -21.39
N GLY A 33 -1.30 -9.95 -21.11
CA GLY A 33 -1.46 -10.50 -19.76
C GLY A 33 -0.48 -9.91 -18.75
N VAL A 34 0.79 -9.75 -19.12
CA VAL A 34 1.81 -9.15 -18.26
C VAL A 34 1.46 -7.69 -17.92
N LEU A 35 1.03 -6.90 -18.90
CA LEU A 35 0.65 -5.49 -18.66
C LEU A 35 -0.54 -5.37 -17.71
N VAL A 36 -1.57 -6.20 -17.88
CA VAL A 36 -2.74 -6.20 -16.99
C VAL A 36 -2.34 -6.62 -15.57
N SER A 37 -1.48 -7.63 -15.44
CA SER A 37 -0.99 -8.08 -14.12
C SER A 37 -0.23 -6.98 -13.38
N VAL A 38 0.66 -6.26 -14.07
CA VAL A 38 1.44 -5.17 -13.47
C VAL A 38 0.52 -4.03 -13.01
N VAL A 39 -0.51 -3.67 -13.79
CA VAL A 39 -1.47 -2.63 -13.40
C VAL A 39 -2.28 -3.07 -12.19
N TYR A 40 -2.73 -4.33 -12.16
CA TYR A 40 -3.49 -4.88 -11.04
C TYR A 40 -2.68 -4.89 -9.73
N GLU A 41 -1.43 -5.37 -9.78
CA GLU A 41 -0.53 -5.36 -8.63
C GLU A 41 -0.25 -3.93 -8.13
N ARG A 42 -0.04 -2.99 -9.06
CA ARG A 42 0.15 -1.59 -8.70
C ARG A 42 -1.07 -1.00 -8.01
N SER A 43 -2.28 -1.33 -8.48
CA SER A 43 -3.52 -0.85 -7.88
C SER A 43 -3.68 -1.31 -6.43
N LEU A 44 -3.42 -2.59 -6.15
CA LEU A 44 -3.50 -3.13 -4.79
C LEU A 44 -2.45 -2.49 -3.87
N ASN A 45 -1.23 -2.32 -4.37
CA ASN A 45 -0.16 -1.70 -3.59
C ASN A 45 -0.44 -0.22 -3.26
N ILE A 46 -1.10 0.53 -4.16
CA ILE A 46 -1.47 1.92 -3.89
C ILE A 46 -2.45 2.02 -2.72
N SER A 47 -3.51 1.20 -2.70
CA SER A 47 -4.49 1.24 -1.61
C SER A 47 -3.84 0.95 -0.25
N LEU A 48 -3.00 -0.09 -0.17
CA LEU A 48 -2.28 -0.41 1.05
C LEU A 48 -1.32 0.71 1.49
N GLU A 49 -0.66 1.38 0.54
CA GLU A 49 0.25 2.47 0.85
C GLU A 49 -0.49 3.72 1.33
N VAL A 50 -1.67 4.01 0.76
CA VAL A 50 -2.55 5.07 1.26
C VAL A 50 -3.00 4.78 2.69
N ASP A 51 -3.42 3.55 2.99
CA ASP A 51 -3.81 3.16 4.35
C ASP A 51 -2.65 3.29 5.34
N ARG A 52 -1.43 2.93 4.92
CA ARG A 52 -0.20 3.11 5.72
C ARG A 52 0.12 4.57 6.00
N LEU A 53 -0.01 5.44 5.00
CA LEU A 53 0.19 6.88 5.15
C LEU A 53 -0.86 7.47 6.08
N GLN A 54 -2.12 7.08 5.93
CA GLN A 54 -3.19 7.54 6.81
C GLN A 54 -2.96 7.12 8.26
N ALA A 55 -2.57 5.86 8.50
CA ALA A 55 -2.20 5.38 9.83
C ALA A 55 -0.99 6.14 10.41
N LEU A 56 -0.02 6.52 9.59
CA LEU A 56 1.11 7.34 10.01
C LEU A 56 0.68 8.75 10.43
N TYR A 57 -0.13 9.44 9.62
CA TYR A 57 -0.65 10.76 9.96
C TYR A 57 -1.48 10.76 11.25
N LEU A 58 -2.25 9.69 11.49
CA LEU A 58 -2.98 9.50 12.74
C LEU A 58 -2.02 9.35 13.93
N ALA A 59 -0.93 8.59 13.77
CA ALA A 59 0.09 8.46 14.82
C ALA A 59 0.78 9.79 15.12
N GLU A 60 1.09 10.59 14.09
CA GLU A 60 1.68 11.93 14.23
C GLU A 60 0.71 12.93 14.88
N ALA A 61 -0.58 12.86 14.54
CA ALA A 61 -1.61 13.66 15.21
C ALA A 61 -1.69 13.33 16.72
N ALA A 62 -1.57 12.04 17.08
CA ALA A 62 -1.51 11.60 18.47
C ALA A 62 -0.32 12.20 19.21
N LEU A 63 0.87 12.13 18.61
CA LEU A 63 2.09 12.72 19.16
C LEU A 63 1.98 14.23 19.31
N SER A 64 1.44 14.92 18.31
CA SER A 64 1.28 16.37 18.33
C SER A 64 0.38 16.82 19.47
N LYS A 65 -0.73 16.08 19.69
CA LYS A 65 -1.64 16.35 20.81
C LYS A 65 -0.99 16.05 22.16
N SER A 66 -0.28 14.93 22.28
CA SER A 66 0.50 14.59 23.47
C SER A 66 1.54 15.67 23.81
N LEU A 67 2.34 16.10 22.83
CA LEU A 67 3.32 17.18 23.00
C LEU A 67 2.67 18.51 23.38
N HIS A 68 1.47 18.79 22.88
CA HIS A 68 0.73 19.99 23.24
C HIS A 68 0.31 19.97 24.72
N GLU A 69 -0.19 18.84 25.22
CA GLU A 69 -0.54 18.69 26.64
C GLU A 69 0.69 18.79 27.54
N LEU A 70 1.81 18.17 27.15
CA LEU A 70 3.09 18.30 27.87
C LEU A 70 3.59 19.75 27.89
N LYS A 71 3.49 20.46 26.76
CA LYS A 71 3.90 21.86 26.65
C LYS A 71 3.02 22.81 27.47
N THR A 72 1.72 22.55 27.51
CA THR A 72 0.75 23.41 28.20
C THR A 72 0.54 23.03 29.66
N LEU A 73 1.10 21.89 30.09
CA LEU A 73 0.89 21.28 31.42
C LEU A 73 -0.60 21.13 31.75
N ARG A 74 -1.44 20.88 30.72
CA ARG A 74 -2.89 20.73 30.84
C ARG A 74 -3.30 19.37 30.34
N ASP A 75 -3.79 18.57 31.28
CA ASP A 75 -4.48 17.33 30.99
C ASP A 75 -5.99 17.63 30.88
N SER A 76 -6.52 17.64 29.65
CA SER A 76 -7.93 17.94 29.41
C SER A 76 -8.83 16.73 29.64
N ASN A 77 -8.27 15.52 29.60
CA ASN A 77 -9.04 14.28 29.56
C ASN A 77 -8.93 13.48 30.88
N GLY A 78 -7.98 13.84 31.74
CA GLY A 78 -7.72 13.19 33.03
C GLY A 78 -7.03 11.84 32.90
N ASP A 79 -6.37 11.55 31.79
CA ASP A 79 -5.70 10.27 31.50
C ASP A 79 -4.19 10.28 31.76
N GLY A 80 -3.69 11.38 32.32
CA GLY A 80 -2.28 11.57 32.66
C GLY A 80 -1.57 12.39 31.59
N LEU A 81 -0.70 13.29 32.05
CA LEU A 81 -0.05 14.29 31.21
C LEU A 81 0.65 13.66 29.99
N GLY A 82 0.26 14.06 28.78
CA GLY A 82 0.86 13.59 27.53
C GLY A 82 0.36 12.20 27.09
N THR A 83 -0.54 11.57 27.83
CA THR A 83 -1.28 10.40 27.34
C THR A 83 -2.51 10.90 26.61
N ILE A 84 -2.83 10.29 25.47
CA ILE A 84 -4.01 10.63 24.69
C ILE A 84 -4.85 9.36 24.56
N PRO A 85 -6.14 9.40 24.94
CA PRO A 85 -6.97 8.21 24.89
C PRO A 85 -7.34 7.90 23.44
N LYS A 86 -7.79 6.67 23.19
CA LYS A 86 -8.27 6.25 21.86
C LYS A 86 -9.36 7.18 21.38
N THR A 87 -9.04 7.94 20.34
CA THR A 87 -9.91 8.96 19.74
C THR A 87 -10.09 8.64 18.26
N GLN A 88 -11.33 8.74 17.78
CA GLN A 88 -11.64 8.52 16.38
C GLN A 88 -11.41 9.81 15.58
N LEU A 89 -10.76 9.71 14.42
CA LEU A 89 -10.58 10.82 13.48
C LEU A 89 -10.78 10.32 12.05
N GLY A 90 -11.86 10.77 11.42
CA GLY A 90 -12.29 10.24 10.13
C GLY A 90 -12.57 8.74 10.23
N ASN A 91 -11.93 7.96 9.34
CA ASN A 91 -12.08 6.50 9.26
C ASN A 91 -11.07 5.72 10.12
N GLY A 92 -10.29 6.40 10.96
CA GLY A 92 -9.25 5.77 11.77
C GLY A 92 -9.29 6.16 13.23
N ILE A 93 -8.42 5.54 14.02
CA ILE A 93 -8.28 5.76 15.45
C ILE A 93 -6.84 6.17 15.74
N TYR A 94 -6.66 7.08 16.68
CA TYR A 94 -5.34 7.45 17.16
C TYR A 94 -5.31 7.53 18.69
N PHE A 95 -4.14 7.25 19.28
CA PHE A 95 -3.88 7.40 20.70
C PHE A 95 -2.38 7.57 20.95
N ALA A 96 -2.01 8.12 22.10
CA ALA A 96 -0.62 8.26 22.50
C ALA A 96 -0.43 7.79 23.93
N ILE A 97 0.71 7.17 24.20
CA ILE A 97 1.11 6.72 25.53
C ILE A 97 2.41 7.44 25.87
N HIS A 98 2.39 8.22 26.94
CA HIS A 98 3.58 8.85 27.47
C HIS A 98 4.12 8.03 28.63
N ASP A 99 5.39 7.66 28.54
CA ASP A 99 6.14 6.99 29.60
C ASP A 99 7.25 7.94 30.10
N PRO A 100 7.01 8.63 31.24
CA PRO A 100 7.98 9.52 31.84
C PRO A 100 9.25 8.80 32.31
N GLY A 101 9.15 7.51 32.68
CA GLY A 101 10.30 6.71 33.16
C GLY A 101 11.26 6.34 32.05
N MET A 102 10.75 6.18 30.83
CA MET A 102 11.55 5.93 29.62
C MET A 102 11.86 7.20 28.81
N PHE A 103 11.44 8.37 29.30
CA PHE A 103 11.47 9.64 28.57
C PHE A 103 11.00 9.50 27.12
N ALA A 104 9.83 8.85 26.95
CA ALA A 104 9.33 8.51 25.63
C ALA A 104 7.83 8.72 25.49
N ILE A 105 7.41 9.13 24.29
CA ILE A 105 6.01 9.22 23.88
C ILE A 105 5.85 8.30 22.67
N VAL A 106 4.86 7.41 22.72
CA VAL A 106 4.50 6.52 21.62
C VAL A 106 3.14 6.91 21.11
N GLY A 107 3.08 7.47 19.91
CA GLY A 107 1.83 7.69 19.17
C GLY A 107 1.51 6.48 18.32
N VAL A 108 0.24 6.10 18.29
CA VAL A 108 -0.28 5.00 17.50
C VAL A 108 -1.44 5.51 16.67
N GLY A 109 -1.41 5.21 15.38
CA GLY A 109 -2.49 5.48 14.44
C GLY A 109 -2.90 4.20 13.74
N GLU A 110 -4.20 4.05 13.54
CA GLU A 110 -4.82 2.88 12.93
C GLU A 110 -5.83 3.31 11.86
N SER A 111 -5.70 2.76 10.66
CA SER A 111 -6.63 2.96 9.54
C SER A 111 -6.80 1.65 8.79
N ASN A 112 -8.04 1.20 8.55
CA ASN A 112 -8.35 -0.01 7.76
C ASN A 112 -7.50 -1.25 8.14
N ALA A 113 -7.38 -1.53 9.45
CA ALA A 113 -6.56 -2.61 10.03
C ALA A 113 -5.03 -2.47 9.85
N VAL A 114 -4.55 -1.38 9.26
CA VAL A 114 -3.13 -1.01 9.23
C VAL A 114 -2.82 -0.14 10.44
N GLN A 115 -1.84 -0.58 11.25
CA GLN A 115 -1.36 0.17 12.40
C GLN A 115 0.05 0.70 12.15
N ARG A 116 0.27 1.97 12.48
CA ARG A 116 1.60 2.59 12.55
C ARG A 116 1.85 3.14 13.95
N ARG A 117 3.10 3.04 14.38
CA ARG A 117 3.57 3.53 15.67
C ARG A 117 4.76 4.43 15.44
N VAL A 118 4.75 5.59 16.08
CA VAL A 118 5.86 6.55 16.06
C VAL A 118 6.24 6.82 17.50
N GLN A 119 7.53 6.70 17.80
CA GLN A 119 8.05 6.95 19.13
C GLN A 119 8.98 8.16 19.09
N ILE A 120 8.75 9.11 19.99
CA ILE A 120 9.67 10.19 20.28
C ILE A 120 10.32 9.87 21.61
N LYS A 121 11.65 9.80 21.61
CA LYS A 121 12.46 9.80 22.84
C LYS A 121 13.01 11.21 23.02
N TYR A 122 12.96 11.70 24.24
CA TYR A 122 13.50 13.01 24.61
C TYR A 122 14.48 12.84 25.75
N GLU A 123 15.40 13.79 25.90
CA GLU A 123 16.31 13.81 27.03
C GLU A 123 15.63 14.55 28.18
N GLY A 124 15.65 13.96 29.37
CA GLY A 124 15.24 14.65 30.59
C GLY A 124 16.17 15.83 30.85
N LEU A 125 15.59 16.96 31.26
CA LEU A 125 16.32 18.13 31.74
C LEU A 125 17.09 17.81 33.03
#